data_AF-A0A1S9I8V7-F1
#
_entry.id   AF-A0A1S9I8V7-F1
#
_cell.length_a   1.000
_cell.length_b   1.000
_cell.length_c   1.000
_cell.angle_alpha   90.00
_cell.angle_beta   90.00
_cell.angle_gamma   90.00
#
_symmetry.space_group_name_H-M   'P 1'
#
loop_
_entity.id
_entity.type
_entity.pdbx_description
1 polymer ?
#
loop_
_entity_poly.entity_id
_entity_poly.type
_entity_poly.pdbx_seq_one_letter_code
_entity_poly.pdbx_strand_id
1 'polypeptide(L)'
;MGKICGIYMIKNKINNKSYIGQSIDIEERWKQHIREFKGNYHYNIYLQNSWNKYGQDNFEFSIIEECCENSLDEKEIYWIDYYKTYEKEKGYNLTFCGQLNNKCYTEDIKEKMSRIRLKNDNFRGDNLKQSVLSDKEVFDIKHLLVKGIKPIEVSKKYGVSEQVIHHIKKCNTWKHICPELNKDLVRLVKDGKCENNPRSILKNDTVLKIKIDLANKLSSEYVAEKYNLNVKTVNNIKYLKNYIEIGEEWNGRLRKITKKQAKNLSKEEVLEIRELIKKGYGNTEISRKLHIGLDVVKNIKYGKTYKNIS
;
A
#
# COMPACT_ATOMS: atom_id res chain seq x y z
N MET A 1 30.61 32.42 17.64
CA MET A 1 31.08 31.57 16.52
C MET A 1 29.93 31.35 15.57
N GLY A 2 30.20 31.24 14.27
CA GLY A 2 29.17 30.94 13.27
C GLY A 2 28.62 29.53 13.46
N LYS A 3 27.38 29.30 13.01
CA LYS A 3 26.78 27.96 13.04
C LYS A 3 27.47 27.09 12.01
N ILE A 4 27.88 25.89 12.42
CA ILE A 4 28.48 24.90 11.52
C ILE A 4 27.35 24.01 10.98
N CYS A 5 27.13 24.09 9.67
CA CYS A 5 26.18 23.25 8.94
C CYS A 5 26.94 22.11 8.26
N GLY A 6 26.50 20.86 8.42
CA GLY A 6 27.19 19.73 7.83
C GLY A 6 26.81 18.36 8.39
N ILE A 7 27.68 17.39 8.10
CA ILE A 7 27.59 15.99 8.49
C ILE A 7 28.61 15.70 9.60
N TYR A 8 28.18 14.98 10.63
CA TYR A 8 29.00 14.58 11.76
C TYR A 8 28.96 13.08 12.02
N MET A 9 29.95 12.60 12.78
CA MET A 9 30.07 11.23 13.27
C MET A 9 30.04 11.20 14.79
N ILE A 10 29.35 10.21 15.35
CA ILE A 10 29.50 9.78 16.74
C ILE A 10 30.08 8.36 16.74
N LYS A 11 31.35 8.22 17.10
CA LYS A 11 32.07 6.94 17.05
C LYS A 11 32.28 6.37 18.44
N ASN A 12 31.94 5.11 18.63
CA ASN A 12 32.31 4.36 19.83
C ASN A 12 33.73 3.79 19.67
N LYS A 13 34.66 4.23 20.49
CA LYS A 13 36.08 3.85 20.44
C LYS A 13 36.34 2.39 20.82
N ILE A 14 35.42 1.75 21.55
CA ILE A 14 35.58 0.36 22.03
C ILE A 14 35.30 -0.65 20.92
N ASN A 15 34.24 -0.43 20.13
CA ASN A 15 33.79 -1.39 19.11
C ASN A 15 33.89 -0.85 17.68
N ASN A 16 34.39 0.38 17.50
CA ASN A 16 34.51 1.10 16.24
C ASN A 16 33.19 1.34 15.48
N LYS A 17 32.04 1.11 16.13
CA LYS A 17 30.74 1.39 15.53
C LYS A 17 30.49 2.89 15.50
N SER A 18 29.88 3.36 14.43
CA SER A 18 29.66 4.78 14.20
C SER A 18 28.20 5.11 13.91
N TYR A 19 27.79 6.31 14.29
CA TYR A 19 26.53 6.94 13.90
C TYR A 19 26.85 8.16 13.04
N ILE A 20 26.20 8.29 11.89
CA ILE A 20 26.29 9.47 11.02
C ILE A 20 25.01 10.29 11.20
N GLY A 21 25.15 11.60 11.38
CA GLY A 21 24.03 12.52 11.44
C GLY A 21 24.31 13.82 10.69
N GLN A 22 23.26 14.58 10.42
CA GLN A 22 23.32 15.90 9.81
C GLN A 22 22.77 17.01 10.72
N SER A 23 23.22 18.25 10.55
CA SER A 23 22.62 19.42 11.20
C SER A 23 22.96 20.72 10.48
N ILE A 24 22.07 21.71 10.56
CA ILE A 24 22.37 23.12 10.23
C ILE A 24 23.19 23.81 11.33
N ASP A 25 23.26 23.19 12.51
CA ASP A 25 24.03 23.63 13.67
C ASP A 25 24.52 22.37 14.42
N ILE A 26 25.72 21.91 14.06
CA ILE A 26 26.29 20.66 14.60
C ILE A 26 26.56 20.79 16.10
N GLU A 27 27.04 21.93 16.57
CA GLU A 27 27.35 22.14 17.98
C GLU A 27 26.10 22.02 18.85
N GLU A 28 25.00 22.67 18.45
CA GLU A 28 23.73 22.56 19.18
C GLU A 28 23.18 21.13 19.12
N ARG A 29 23.31 20.46 17.96
CA ARG A 29 22.88 19.07 17.81
C ARG A 29 23.66 18.11 18.72
N TRP A 30 24.97 18.32 18.89
CA TRP A 30 25.80 17.54 19.81
C TRP A 30 25.40 17.75 21.27
N LYS A 31 25.13 19.00 21.68
CA LYS A 31 24.59 19.28 23.03
C LYS A 31 23.27 18.57 23.26
N GLN A 32 22.38 18.59 22.26
CA GLN A 32 21.12 17.86 22.31
C GLN A 32 21.34 16.36 22.48
N HIS A 33 22.22 15.74 21.68
CA HIS A 33 22.56 14.31 21.82
C HIS A 33 23.05 13.98 23.23
N ILE A 34 23.98 14.77 23.76
CA ILE A 34 24.53 14.55 25.11
C ILE A 34 23.43 14.65 26.17
N ARG A 35 22.53 15.65 26.05
CA ARG A 35 21.39 15.82 26.96
C ARG A 35 20.43 14.63 26.89
N GLU A 36 20.11 14.18 25.68
CA GLU A 36 19.27 13.00 25.43
C GLU A 36 19.89 11.72 26.00
N PHE A 37 21.20 11.52 25.80
CA PHE A 37 21.92 10.37 26.34
C PHE A 37 21.94 10.35 27.86
N LYS A 38 22.26 11.48 28.50
CA LYS A 38 22.26 11.62 29.96
C LYS A 38 20.87 11.43 30.56
N GLY A 39 19.83 11.90 29.86
CA GLY A 39 18.44 11.72 30.26
C GLY A 39 17.84 10.36 29.91
N ASN A 40 18.57 9.51 29.19
CA ASN A 40 18.13 8.18 28.74
C ASN A 40 16.84 8.20 27.88
N TYR A 41 16.68 9.20 27.03
CA TYR A 41 15.53 9.35 26.13
C TYR A 41 15.91 9.59 24.67
N HIS A 42 17.15 9.26 24.28
CA HIS A 42 17.59 9.38 22.90
C HIS A 42 16.78 8.45 21.98
N TYR A 43 16.29 8.97 20.85
CA TYR A 43 15.41 8.24 19.93
C TYR A 43 16.05 6.96 19.35
N ASN A 44 17.38 6.98 19.14
CA ASN A 44 18.13 5.80 18.73
C ASN A 44 18.49 4.96 19.96
N ILE A 45 17.65 3.97 20.26
CA ILE A 45 17.80 3.10 21.43
C ILE A 45 19.09 2.28 21.41
N TYR A 46 19.62 1.91 20.24
CA TYR A 46 20.87 1.14 20.14
C TYR A 46 22.08 1.99 20.49
N LEU A 47 22.11 3.24 20.01
CA LEU A 47 23.14 4.20 20.37
C LEU A 47 23.05 4.57 21.85
N GLN A 48 21.84 4.80 22.38
CA GLN A 48 21.60 5.03 23.82
C GLN A 48 22.11 3.88 24.68
N ASN A 49 21.74 2.64 24.35
CA ASN A 49 22.18 1.46 25.10
C ASN A 49 23.70 1.31 25.04
N SER A 50 24.32 1.62 23.89
CA SER A 50 25.76 1.62 23.76
C SER A 50 26.41 2.71 24.62
N TRP A 51 25.83 3.90 24.66
CA TRP A 51 26.28 5.00 25.52
C TRP A 51 26.23 4.59 26.99
N ASN A 52 25.10 4.05 27.44
CA ASN A 52 24.91 3.58 28.81
C ASN A 52 25.89 2.45 29.17
N LYS A 53 26.20 1.57 28.22
CA LYS A 53 27.09 0.42 28.43
C LYS A 53 28.56 0.81 28.53
N TYR A 54 29.03 1.68 27.63
CA TYR A 54 30.47 1.98 27.52
C TYR A 54 30.86 3.32 28.15
N GLY A 55 29.90 4.17 28.51
CA GLY A 55 30.15 5.48 29.12
C GLY A 55 30.57 6.55 28.11
N GLN A 56 30.35 7.81 28.50
CA GLN A 56 30.57 9.00 27.67
C GLN A 56 31.99 9.09 27.10
N ASP A 57 33.02 8.82 27.91
CA ASP A 57 34.43 9.03 27.54
C ASP A 57 34.90 8.10 26.41
N ASN A 58 34.09 7.09 26.08
CA ASN A 58 34.32 6.14 25.00
C ASN A 58 33.66 6.55 23.68
N PHE A 59 33.01 7.71 23.62
CA PHE A 59 32.41 8.25 22.40
C PHE A 59 33.16 9.50 21.93
N GLU A 60 33.43 9.52 20.63
CA GLU A 60 34.09 10.61 19.93
C GLU A 60 33.10 11.28 18.98
N PHE A 61 33.03 12.61 19.04
CA PHE A 61 32.22 13.44 18.14
C PHE A 61 33.16 14.16 17.18
N SER A 62 32.93 14.03 15.87
CA SER A 62 33.75 14.65 14.83
C SER A 62 32.89 15.12 13.67
N ILE A 63 33.33 16.19 13.01
CA ILE A 63 32.72 16.68 11.76
C ILE A 63 33.35 15.89 10.61
N ILE A 64 32.52 15.37 9.71
CA ILE A 64 32.95 14.67 8.51
C ILE A 64 33.05 15.65 7.34
N GLU A 65 32.03 16.48 7.16
CA GLU A 65 31.92 17.41 6.04
C GLU A 65 31.07 18.62 6.42
N GLU A 66 31.59 19.83 6.23
CA GLU A 66 30.78 21.06 6.27
C GLU A 66 30.13 21.27 4.91
N CYS A 67 28.83 21.54 4.90
CA CYS A 67 28.08 21.71 3.65
C CYS A 67 26.88 22.65 3.82
N CYS A 68 26.25 23.05 2.72
CA CYS A 68 25.05 23.88 2.76
C CYS A 68 23.81 23.05 3.11
N GLU A 69 22.81 23.69 3.72
CA GLU A 69 21.57 23.04 4.17
C GLU A 69 20.90 22.20 3.07
N ASN A 70 20.86 22.73 1.84
CA ASN A 70 20.23 22.07 0.70
C ASN A 70 20.93 20.77 0.26
N SER A 71 22.13 20.50 0.76
CA SER A 71 22.92 19.30 0.43
C SER A 71 22.98 18.28 1.57
N LEU A 72 22.43 18.61 2.75
CA LEU A 72 22.55 17.76 3.95
C LEU A 72 22.04 16.34 3.67
N ASP A 73 20.81 16.21 3.16
CA ASP A 73 20.17 14.90 2.95
C ASP A 73 21.00 13.98 2.03
N GLU A 74 21.50 14.52 0.90
CA GLU A 74 22.31 13.76 -0.05
C GLU A 74 23.63 13.31 0.59
N LYS A 75 24.29 14.21 1.33
CA LYS A 75 25.57 13.95 1.99
C LYS A 75 25.43 12.97 3.15
N GLU A 76 24.37 13.05 3.94
CA GLU A 76 24.07 12.09 5.00
C GLU A 76 23.90 10.67 4.44
N ILE A 77 23.12 10.51 3.37
CA ILE A 77 22.95 9.22 2.68
C ILE A 77 24.30 8.68 2.19
N TYR A 78 25.09 9.53 1.53
CA TYR A 78 26.40 9.15 1.01
C TYR A 78 27.31 8.63 2.12
N TRP A 79 27.44 9.36 3.23
CA TRP A 79 28.33 8.98 4.32
C TRP A 79 27.83 7.76 5.11
N ILE A 80 26.52 7.60 5.27
CA ILE A 80 25.92 6.38 5.84
C ILE A 80 26.26 5.16 4.99
N ASP A 81 26.18 5.27 3.66
CA ASP A 81 26.50 4.18 2.74
C ASP A 81 28.01 3.88 2.70
N TYR A 82 28.83 4.92 2.69
CA TYR A 82 30.29 4.82 2.70
C TYR A 82 30.81 4.06 3.93
N TYR A 83 30.38 4.48 5.12
CA TYR A 83 30.76 3.83 6.38
C TYR A 83 29.93 2.59 6.72
N LYS A 84 28.84 2.35 5.98
CA LYS A 84 27.90 1.24 6.18
C LYS A 84 27.36 1.20 7.60
N THR A 85 27.06 2.37 8.18
CA THR A 85 26.65 2.49 9.59
C THR A 85 25.25 1.94 9.89
N TYR A 86 24.52 1.50 8.85
CA TYR A 86 23.28 0.74 8.97
C TYR A 86 23.53 -0.77 9.21
N GLU A 87 24.74 -1.27 8.99
CA GLU A 87 25.09 -2.65 9.29
C GLU A 87 25.32 -2.80 10.80
N LYS A 88 24.67 -3.80 11.42
CA LYS A 88 24.74 -4.04 12.87
C LYS A 88 26.17 -4.12 13.41
N GLU A 89 27.10 -4.64 12.61
CA GLU A 89 28.50 -4.80 12.99
C GLU A 89 29.32 -3.50 12.87
N LYS A 90 28.83 -2.48 12.15
CA LYS A 90 29.59 -1.27 11.81
C LYS A 90 28.98 0.02 12.34
N GLY A 91 27.70 0.05 12.68
CA GLY A 91 27.13 1.30 13.15
C GLY A 91 25.79 1.23 13.85
N TYR A 92 25.24 2.41 14.05
CA TYR A 92 24.03 2.65 14.81
C TYR A 92 22.90 3.27 13.97
N ASN A 93 23.11 3.65 12.72
CA ASN A 93 22.05 4.24 11.89
C ASN A 93 20.94 3.20 11.66
N LEU A 94 19.70 3.59 11.90
CA LEU A 94 18.55 2.67 11.81
C LEU A 94 18.02 2.53 10.38
N THR A 95 18.36 3.50 9.53
CA THR A 95 17.92 3.59 8.14
C THR A 95 19.11 3.95 7.26
N PHE A 96 19.00 3.64 5.97
CA PHE A 96 20.01 3.98 4.95
C PHE A 96 20.16 5.48 4.71
N CYS A 97 19.19 6.27 5.17
CA CYS A 97 19.07 7.70 4.89
C CYS A 97 19.11 8.58 6.14
N GLY A 98 19.43 8.02 7.31
CA GLY A 98 19.55 8.77 8.58
C GLY A 98 18.21 9.21 9.19
N GLN A 99 17.21 9.48 8.35
CA GLN A 99 15.89 9.95 8.73
C GLN A 99 14.89 8.79 8.94
N LEU A 100 14.01 8.94 9.92
CA LEU A 100 12.92 7.99 10.22
C LEU A 100 11.64 8.27 9.41
N ASN A 101 11.60 9.37 8.66
CA ASN A 101 10.44 9.77 7.88
C ASN A 101 10.51 9.16 6.47
N ASN A 102 9.38 8.65 5.97
CA ASN A 102 9.20 8.02 4.64
C ASN A 102 9.56 8.90 3.42
N LYS A 103 10.22 10.05 3.60
CA LYS A 103 10.56 10.98 2.53
C LYS A 103 11.76 10.54 1.70
N CYS A 104 12.62 9.67 2.23
CA CYS A 104 13.91 9.36 1.61
C CYS A 104 13.98 7.95 1.00
N TYR A 105 12.90 7.53 0.31
CA TYR A 105 12.88 6.31 -0.48
C TYR A 105 13.17 6.63 -1.95
N THR A 106 14.43 6.93 -2.26
CA THR A 106 14.89 6.88 -3.65
C THR A 106 14.78 5.46 -4.19
N GLU A 107 14.68 5.30 -5.51
CA GLU A 107 14.52 3.98 -6.15
C GLU A 107 15.70 3.06 -5.81
N ASP A 108 16.91 3.62 -5.72
CA ASP A 108 18.14 2.92 -5.34
C ASP A 108 18.09 2.36 -3.90
N ILE A 109 17.53 3.12 -2.94
CA ILE A 109 17.38 2.63 -1.56
C ILE A 109 16.34 1.50 -1.50
N LYS A 110 15.23 1.62 -2.23
CA LYS A 110 14.23 0.54 -2.33
C LYS A 110 14.85 -0.72 -2.93
N GLU A 111 15.67 -0.57 -3.96
CA GLU A 111 16.34 -1.71 -4.59
C GLU A 111 17.36 -2.36 -3.65
N LYS A 112 18.19 -1.57 -2.94
CA LYS A 112 19.10 -2.08 -1.90
C LYS A 112 18.34 -2.84 -0.80
N MET A 113 17.24 -2.28 -0.30
CA MET A 113 16.39 -2.94 0.70
C MET A 113 15.78 -4.24 0.17
N SER A 114 15.35 -4.28 -1.10
CA SER A 114 14.85 -5.47 -1.77
C SER A 114 15.93 -6.56 -1.85
N ARG A 115 17.15 -6.21 -2.29
CA ARG A 115 18.28 -7.15 -2.39
C ARG A 115 18.68 -7.74 -1.03
N ILE A 116 18.70 -6.94 0.03
CA ILE A 116 18.98 -7.42 1.39
C ILE A 116 17.88 -8.37 1.88
N ARG A 117 16.60 -8.04 1.60
CA ARG A 117 15.46 -8.90 1.95
C ARG A 117 15.53 -10.26 1.25
N LEU A 118 15.93 -10.28 -0.03
CA LEU A 118 16.13 -11.51 -0.80
C LEU A 118 17.27 -12.38 -0.24
N LYS A 119 18.37 -11.77 0.22
CA LYS A 119 19.47 -12.52 0.87
C LYS A 119 19.04 -13.18 2.18
N ASN A 120 18.15 -12.53 2.95
CA ASN A 120 17.62 -13.06 4.20
C ASN A 120 16.48 -14.09 4.00
N ASP A 121 15.84 -14.15 2.82
CA ASP A 121 14.81 -15.15 2.51
C ASP A 121 15.39 -16.59 2.46
N ASN A 122 16.72 -16.76 2.36
CA ASN A 122 17.42 -18.05 2.53
C ASN A 122 17.30 -18.64 3.96
N PHE A 123 16.76 -17.87 4.92
CA PHE A 123 16.54 -18.30 6.32
C PHE A 123 15.06 -18.60 6.65
N ARG A 124 14.20 -18.83 5.65
CA ARG A 124 12.81 -19.22 5.90
C ARG A 124 12.63 -20.69 5.58
N GLY A 125 12.40 -21.53 6.58
CA GLY A 125 12.30 -22.99 6.45
C GLY A 125 12.78 -23.71 7.71
N ASP A 126 13.03 -25.00 7.61
CA ASP A 126 13.48 -25.89 8.72
C ASP A 126 14.79 -25.48 9.40
N ASN A 127 15.50 -24.50 8.85
CA ASN A 127 16.70 -23.93 9.45
C ASN A 127 16.43 -23.09 10.73
N LEU A 128 15.17 -22.89 11.10
CA LEU A 128 14.77 -22.26 12.36
C LEU A 128 14.16 -23.31 13.30
N LYS A 129 14.72 -23.47 14.50
CA LYS A 129 14.21 -24.34 15.59
C LYS A 129 12.73 -24.11 15.98
N GLN A 130 12.10 -23.06 15.46
CA GLN A 130 10.73 -22.65 15.74
C GLN A 130 9.75 -22.97 14.58
N SER A 131 10.22 -23.59 13.48
CA SER A 131 9.33 -23.95 12.36
C SER A 131 8.34 -25.03 12.80
N VAL A 132 7.06 -24.79 12.53
CA VAL A 132 5.95 -25.71 12.87
C VAL A 132 5.81 -26.83 11.82
N LEU A 133 6.37 -26.65 10.63
CA LEU A 133 6.27 -27.58 9.50
C LEU A 133 7.64 -27.80 8.87
N SER A 134 7.92 -29.05 8.51
CA SER A 134 9.09 -29.46 7.75
C SER A 134 8.99 -29.10 6.27
N ASP A 135 10.12 -28.98 5.58
CA ASP A 135 10.18 -28.72 4.14
C ASP A 135 9.44 -29.81 3.34
N LYS A 136 9.51 -31.07 3.80
CA LYS A 136 8.76 -32.20 3.22
C LYS A 136 7.25 -32.06 3.43
N GLU A 137 6.82 -31.63 4.61
CA GLU A 137 5.39 -31.38 4.87
C GLU A 137 4.86 -30.21 4.05
N VAL A 138 5.66 -29.15 3.87
CA VAL A 138 5.28 -28.01 3.02
C VAL A 138 5.19 -28.44 1.55
N PHE A 139 6.09 -29.29 1.07
CA PHE A 139 6.01 -29.88 -0.27
C PHE A 139 4.68 -30.63 -0.46
N ASP A 140 4.34 -31.52 0.47
CA ASP A 140 3.08 -32.28 0.42
C ASP A 140 1.85 -31.36 0.51
N ILE A 141 1.88 -30.34 1.38
CA ILE A 141 0.82 -29.33 1.51
C ILE A 141 0.59 -28.61 0.18
N LYS A 142 1.65 -28.17 -0.50
CA LYS A 142 1.53 -27.51 -1.81
C LYS A 142 0.89 -28.43 -2.84
N HIS A 143 1.31 -29.69 -2.91
CA HIS A 143 0.71 -30.67 -3.79
C HIS A 143 -0.78 -30.93 -3.49
N LEU A 144 -1.16 -31.06 -2.21
CA LEU A 144 -2.56 -31.23 -1.81
C LEU A 144 -3.43 -30.02 -2.21
N LEU A 145 -2.91 -28.80 -2.04
CA LEU A 145 -3.62 -27.59 -2.41
C LEU A 145 -3.81 -27.48 -3.94
N VAL A 146 -2.80 -27.82 -4.73
CA VAL A 146 -2.90 -27.87 -6.21
C VAL A 146 -3.90 -28.94 -6.67
N LYS A 147 -3.98 -30.06 -5.96
CA LYS A 147 -4.99 -31.11 -6.18
C LYS A 147 -6.41 -30.71 -5.74
N GLY A 148 -6.61 -29.48 -5.27
CA GLY A 148 -7.93 -28.94 -4.92
C GLY A 148 -8.41 -29.29 -3.51
N ILE A 149 -7.57 -29.89 -2.66
CA ILE A 149 -7.91 -30.18 -1.27
C ILE A 149 -8.10 -28.86 -0.52
N LYS A 150 -9.17 -28.77 0.28
CA LYS A 150 -9.53 -27.51 0.95
C LYS A 150 -8.50 -27.18 2.06
N PRO A 151 -8.13 -25.90 2.26
CA PRO A 151 -7.19 -25.51 3.29
C PRO A 151 -7.53 -26.01 4.70
N ILE A 152 -8.82 -26.10 5.02
CA ILE A 152 -9.30 -26.64 6.30
C ILE A 152 -8.98 -28.13 6.49
N GLU A 153 -9.03 -28.93 5.43
CA GLU A 153 -8.71 -30.37 5.47
C GLU A 153 -7.20 -30.57 5.61
N VAL A 154 -6.42 -29.78 4.88
CA VAL A 154 -4.96 -29.77 5.00
C VAL A 154 -4.53 -29.32 6.39
N SER A 155 -5.15 -28.27 6.94
CA SER A 155 -4.90 -27.77 8.29
C SER A 155 -5.09 -28.85 9.36
N LYS A 156 -6.21 -29.58 9.30
CA LYS A 156 -6.48 -30.72 10.20
C LYS A 156 -5.46 -31.83 10.05
N LYS A 157 -5.06 -32.16 8.81
CA LYS A 157 -4.11 -33.23 8.51
C LYS A 157 -2.73 -32.98 9.13
N TYR A 158 -2.25 -31.74 9.10
CA TYR A 158 -0.91 -31.38 9.59
C TYR A 158 -0.92 -30.73 10.98
N GLY A 159 -2.08 -30.64 11.66
CA GLY A 159 -2.17 -30.07 13.00
C GLY A 159 -1.79 -28.59 13.10
N VAL A 160 -1.94 -27.83 12.00
CA VAL A 160 -1.58 -26.41 11.94
C VAL A 160 -2.79 -25.52 11.71
N SER A 161 -2.71 -24.25 12.07
CA SER A 161 -3.80 -23.30 11.80
C SER A 161 -4.06 -23.15 10.29
N GLU A 162 -5.32 -22.93 9.90
CA GLU A 162 -5.70 -22.67 8.49
C GLU A 162 -4.97 -21.44 7.92
N GLN A 163 -4.60 -20.48 8.77
CA GLN A 163 -3.83 -19.31 8.38
C GLN A 163 -2.44 -19.67 7.85
N VAL A 164 -1.78 -20.68 8.44
CA VAL A 164 -0.49 -21.19 7.94
C VAL A 164 -0.65 -21.76 6.53
N ILE A 165 -1.69 -22.58 6.32
CA ILE A 165 -2.00 -23.14 5.00
C ILE A 165 -2.32 -22.04 3.99
N HIS A 166 -3.02 -20.98 4.39
CA HIS A 166 -3.30 -19.83 3.52
C HIS A 166 -2.06 -19.03 3.15
N HIS A 167 -1.11 -18.87 4.07
CA HIS A 167 0.17 -18.23 3.79
C HIS A 167 1.00 -19.05 2.79
N ILE A 168 1.00 -20.38 2.91
CA ILE A 168 1.62 -21.29 1.94
C ILE A 168 0.90 -21.19 0.58
N LYS A 169 -0.43 -21.24 0.55
CA LYS A 169 -1.25 -21.13 -0.68
C LYS A 169 -1.04 -19.80 -1.42
N LYS A 170 -0.83 -18.70 -0.69
CA LYS A 170 -0.52 -17.38 -1.26
C LYS A 170 0.95 -17.19 -1.62
N CYS A 171 1.79 -18.19 -1.35
CA CYS A 171 3.24 -18.11 -1.49
C CYS A 171 3.84 -16.93 -0.69
N ASN A 172 3.25 -16.59 0.46
CA ASN A 172 3.82 -15.59 1.37
C ASN A 172 5.03 -16.15 2.14
N THR A 173 5.06 -17.47 2.30
CA THR A 173 6.07 -18.24 3.03
C THR A 173 6.52 -19.46 2.21
N TRP A 174 7.67 -20.06 2.54
CA TRP A 174 8.28 -21.23 1.86
C TRP A 174 8.22 -21.16 0.31
N LYS A 175 8.57 -20.01 -0.27
CA LYS A 175 8.53 -19.78 -1.72
C LYS A 175 9.48 -20.71 -2.50
N HIS A 176 10.60 -21.06 -1.87
CA HIS A 176 11.68 -21.85 -2.44
C HIS A 176 11.35 -23.35 -2.52
N ILE A 177 10.38 -23.85 -1.74
CA ILE A 177 9.94 -25.25 -1.82
C ILE A 177 9.01 -25.42 -3.03
N CYS A 178 9.41 -26.22 -4.01
CA CYS A 178 8.61 -26.51 -5.22
C CYS A 178 8.10 -25.23 -5.93
N PRO A 179 9.02 -24.35 -6.37
CA PRO A 179 8.68 -23.04 -6.93
C PRO A 179 7.81 -23.12 -8.20
N GLU A 180 7.89 -24.23 -8.93
CA GLU A 180 7.07 -24.55 -10.10
C GLU A 180 5.56 -24.51 -9.79
N LEU A 181 5.13 -24.95 -8.60
CA LEU A 181 3.72 -24.95 -8.20
C LEU A 181 3.19 -23.58 -7.76
N ASN A 182 4.07 -22.60 -7.49
CA ASN A 182 3.66 -21.29 -6.98
C ASN A 182 2.71 -20.57 -7.96
N LYS A 183 2.92 -20.74 -9.27
CA LYS A 183 2.04 -20.12 -10.29
C LYS A 183 0.62 -20.64 -10.18
N ASP A 184 0.45 -21.95 -10.01
CA ASP A 184 -0.86 -22.58 -9.93
C ASP A 184 -1.55 -22.29 -8.59
N LEU A 185 -0.79 -22.30 -7.48
CA LEU A 185 -1.30 -21.90 -6.17
C LEU A 185 -1.84 -20.46 -6.16
N VAL A 186 -1.13 -19.51 -6.79
CA VAL A 186 -1.56 -18.12 -6.89
C VAL A 186 -2.81 -17.97 -7.78
N ARG A 187 -2.95 -18.78 -8.84
CA ARG A 187 -4.18 -18.83 -9.67
C ARG A 187 -5.38 -19.26 -8.84
N LEU A 188 -5.24 -20.34 -8.05
CA LEU A 188 -6.31 -20.85 -7.17
C LEU A 188 -6.79 -19.84 -6.11
N VAL A 189 -5.98 -18.83 -5.76
CA VAL A 189 -6.39 -17.74 -4.84
C VAL A 189 -7.25 -16.69 -5.57
N LYS A 190 -7.03 -16.48 -6.87
CA LYS A 190 -7.80 -15.52 -7.67
C LYS A 190 -9.19 -16.08 -7.99
N ASP A 191 -9.27 -17.36 -8.35
CA ASP A 191 -10.52 -18.01 -8.76
C ASP A 191 -11.52 -18.14 -7.60
N GLY A 192 -11.02 -18.24 -6.35
CA GLY A 192 -11.85 -18.28 -5.14
C GLY A 192 -12.58 -16.98 -4.77
N LYS A 193 -12.37 -15.87 -5.50
CA LYS A 193 -13.09 -14.60 -5.23
C LYS A 193 -14.49 -14.55 -5.82
N CYS A 194 -14.81 -15.41 -6.80
CA CYS A 194 -16.01 -15.21 -7.61
C CYS A 194 -17.09 -16.29 -7.47
N GLU A 195 -16.85 -17.44 -6.83
CA GLU A 195 -17.91 -18.47 -6.74
C GLU A 195 -18.10 -19.17 -5.40
N ASN A 196 -17.14 -19.14 -4.45
CA ASN A 196 -17.25 -19.92 -3.21
C ASN A 196 -17.04 -19.11 -1.93
N ASN A 197 -17.32 -17.81 -1.96
CA ASN A 197 -17.41 -17.03 -0.72
C ASN A 197 -18.87 -17.04 -0.24
N PRO A 198 -19.22 -17.80 0.82
CA PRO A 198 -20.55 -17.74 1.43
C PRO A 198 -20.89 -16.36 2.01
N ARG A 199 -19.94 -15.41 2.06
CA ARG A 199 -20.17 -13.99 2.36
C ARG A 199 -20.35 -13.09 1.13
N SER A 200 -20.31 -13.62 -0.10
CA SER A 200 -20.59 -12.81 -1.28
C SER A 200 -22.10 -12.54 -1.39
N ILE A 201 -22.48 -11.28 -1.23
CA ILE A 201 -23.89 -10.85 -1.11
C ILE A 201 -24.62 -10.95 -2.47
N LEU A 202 -23.89 -10.97 -3.59
CA LEU A 202 -24.47 -10.95 -4.94
C LEU A 202 -24.20 -12.23 -5.74
N LYS A 203 -25.27 -12.83 -6.27
CA LYS A 203 -25.23 -13.92 -7.25
C LYS A 203 -24.84 -13.40 -8.65
N ASN A 204 -24.20 -14.26 -9.47
CA ASN A 204 -23.77 -13.91 -10.83
C ASN A 204 -24.92 -13.41 -11.71
N ASP A 205 -26.09 -14.03 -11.64
CA ASP A 205 -27.29 -13.58 -12.38
C ASP A 205 -27.72 -12.16 -12.01
N THR A 206 -27.59 -11.79 -10.73
CA THR A 206 -27.91 -10.44 -10.25
C THR A 206 -26.87 -9.44 -10.77
N VAL A 207 -25.59 -9.81 -10.77
CA VAL A 207 -24.52 -8.97 -11.34
C VAL A 207 -24.72 -8.75 -12.84
N LEU A 208 -25.11 -9.78 -13.59
CA LEU A 208 -25.40 -9.66 -15.01
C LEU A 208 -26.56 -8.68 -15.27
N LYS A 209 -27.67 -8.82 -14.51
CA LYS A 209 -28.81 -7.90 -14.58
C LYS A 209 -28.42 -6.45 -14.25
N ILE A 210 -27.57 -6.26 -13.23
CA ILE A 210 -27.02 -4.93 -12.88
C ILE A 210 -26.18 -4.36 -14.02
N LYS A 211 -25.31 -5.16 -14.65
CA LYS A 211 -24.51 -4.70 -15.79
C LYS A 211 -25.38 -4.30 -16.99
N ILE A 212 -26.42 -5.07 -17.28
CA ILE A 212 -27.40 -4.77 -18.33
C ILE A 212 -28.10 -3.43 -18.03
N ASP A 213 -28.62 -3.27 -16.83
CA ASP A 213 -29.31 -2.04 -16.41
C ASP A 213 -28.40 -0.80 -16.50
N LEU A 214 -27.16 -0.92 -16.01
CA LEU A 214 -26.16 0.15 -16.10
C LEU A 214 -25.75 0.44 -17.54
N ALA A 215 -25.64 -0.58 -18.39
CA ALA A 215 -25.34 -0.42 -19.82
C ALA A 215 -26.50 0.23 -20.59
N ASN A 216 -27.74 0.03 -20.12
CA ASN A 216 -28.94 0.73 -20.58
C ASN A 216 -29.09 2.14 -19.97
N LYS A 217 -28.00 2.68 -19.39
CA LYS A 217 -27.90 4.05 -18.86
C LYS A 217 -28.81 4.34 -17.66
N LEU A 218 -29.24 3.31 -16.93
CA LEU A 218 -29.89 3.53 -15.63
C LEU A 218 -28.89 4.09 -14.63
N SER A 219 -29.35 4.98 -13.74
CA SER A 219 -28.49 5.61 -12.74
C SER A 219 -28.04 4.58 -11.69
N SER A 220 -26.86 4.80 -11.13
CA SER A 220 -26.32 3.90 -10.10
C SER A 220 -27.17 3.91 -8.83
N GLU A 221 -27.87 5.02 -8.56
CA GLU A 221 -28.82 5.18 -7.47
C GLU A 221 -30.09 4.34 -7.71
N TYR A 222 -30.66 4.40 -8.92
CA TYR A 222 -31.85 3.63 -9.26
C TYR A 222 -31.56 2.12 -9.27
N VAL A 223 -30.42 1.72 -9.82
CA VAL A 223 -30.00 0.31 -9.82
C VAL A 223 -29.73 -0.17 -8.39
N ALA A 224 -29.16 0.68 -7.53
CA ALA A 224 -28.96 0.36 -6.12
C ALA A 224 -30.30 0.12 -5.39
N GLU A 225 -31.27 1.01 -5.59
CA GLU A 225 -32.62 0.86 -5.04
C GLU A 225 -33.31 -0.42 -5.55
N LYS A 226 -33.30 -0.64 -6.88
CA LYS A 226 -33.93 -1.78 -7.55
C LYS A 226 -33.43 -3.14 -7.03
N TYR A 227 -32.15 -3.26 -6.72
CA TYR A 227 -31.54 -4.50 -6.23
C TYR A 227 -31.31 -4.52 -4.71
N ASN A 228 -31.78 -3.50 -3.98
CA ASN A 228 -31.56 -3.32 -2.55
C ASN A 228 -30.07 -3.40 -2.15
N LEU A 229 -29.24 -2.64 -2.85
CA LEU A 229 -27.78 -2.63 -2.70
C LEU A 229 -27.27 -1.26 -2.28
N ASN A 230 -26.06 -1.24 -1.73
CA ASN A 230 -25.33 0.01 -1.56
C ASN A 230 -24.89 0.56 -2.93
N VAL A 231 -25.07 1.85 -3.18
CA VAL A 231 -24.64 2.56 -4.40
C VAL A 231 -23.15 2.34 -4.70
N LYS A 232 -22.30 2.21 -3.66
CA LYS A 232 -20.87 1.88 -3.81
C LYS A 232 -20.64 0.53 -4.48
N THR A 233 -21.45 -0.47 -4.16
CA THR A 233 -21.37 -1.80 -4.76
C THR A 233 -21.72 -1.73 -6.25
N VAL A 234 -22.79 -1.03 -6.59
CA VAL A 234 -23.20 -0.79 -7.99
C VAL A 234 -22.12 -0.02 -8.75
N ASN A 235 -21.50 0.99 -8.13
CA ASN A 235 -20.40 1.73 -8.73
C ASN A 235 -19.15 0.87 -8.95
N ASN A 236 -18.80 -0.02 -8.01
CA ASN A 236 -17.69 -0.95 -8.21
C ASN A 236 -17.93 -1.86 -9.43
N ILE A 237 -19.17 -2.28 -9.69
CA ILE A 237 -19.55 -3.02 -10.90
C ILE A 237 -19.50 -2.11 -12.14
N LYS A 238 -20.07 -0.91 -12.07
CA LYS A 238 -20.07 0.10 -13.18
C LYS A 238 -18.66 0.43 -13.66
N TYR A 239 -17.73 0.61 -12.73
CA TYR A 239 -16.32 0.93 -13.02
C TYR A 239 -15.45 -0.31 -13.21
N LEU A 240 -16.04 -1.50 -13.29
CA LEU A 240 -15.33 -2.77 -13.52
C LEU A 240 -14.19 -3.01 -12.51
N LYS A 241 -14.38 -2.60 -11.25
CA LYS A 241 -13.43 -2.87 -10.17
C LYS A 241 -13.54 -4.31 -9.68
N ASN A 242 -14.76 -4.87 -9.76
CA ASN A 242 -15.11 -6.23 -9.36
C ASN A 242 -15.97 -6.88 -10.45
N TYR A 243 -16.04 -8.22 -10.45
CA TYR A 243 -16.92 -9.02 -11.34
C TYR A 243 -16.69 -8.74 -12.83
N ILE A 244 -15.44 -8.61 -13.27
CA ILE A 244 -15.12 -8.22 -14.65
C ILE A 244 -15.57 -9.33 -15.61
N GLU A 245 -15.28 -10.57 -15.23
CA GLU A 245 -15.56 -11.84 -15.90
C GLU A 245 -17.05 -12.17 -16.08
N ILE A 246 -17.96 -11.55 -15.32
CA ILE A 246 -19.41 -11.84 -15.44
C ILE A 246 -20.04 -10.95 -16.52
N GLY A 247 -20.53 -11.51 -17.63
CA GLY A 247 -21.16 -10.73 -18.70
C GLY A 247 -20.18 -9.77 -19.38
N GLU A 248 -19.02 -10.29 -19.79
CA GLU A 248 -17.91 -9.53 -20.37
C GLU A 248 -18.33 -8.70 -21.60
N GLU A 249 -19.33 -9.17 -22.34
CA GLU A 249 -19.90 -8.50 -23.51
C GLU A 249 -20.43 -7.08 -23.19
N TRP A 250 -20.78 -6.82 -21.94
CA TRP A 250 -21.27 -5.51 -21.47
C TRP A 250 -20.16 -4.55 -21.02
N ASN A 251 -18.96 -5.07 -20.73
CA ASN A 251 -17.85 -4.27 -20.19
C ASN A 251 -17.45 -3.12 -21.13
N GLY A 252 -17.49 -3.36 -22.44
CA GLY A 252 -17.20 -2.34 -23.45
C GLY A 252 -18.18 -1.17 -23.41
N ARG A 253 -19.48 -1.44 -23.20
CA ARG A 253 -20.51 -0.40 -23.07
C ARG A 253 -20.34 0.40 -21.78
N LEU A 254 -20.06 -0.26 -20.67
CA LEU A 254 -19.80 0.39 -19.37
C LEU A 254 -18.58 1.34 -19.43
N ARG A 255 -17.50 0.93 -20.11
CA ARG A 255 -16.33 1.79 -20.35
C ARG A 255 -16.67 3.02 -21.19
N LYS A 256 -17.54 2.91 -22.19
CA LYS A 256 -17.98 4.06 -23.01
C LYS A 256 -18.83 5.04 -22.20
N ILE A 257 -19.75 4.54 -21.36
CA ILE A 257 -20.60 5.37 -20.50
C ILE A 257 -19.75 6.16 -19.49
N THR A 258 -18.81 5.50 -18.83
CA THR A 258 -17.91 6.14 -17.85
C THR A 258 -16.98 7.17 -18.49
N LYS A 259 -16.46 6.91 -19.70
CA LYS A 259 -15.69 7.90 -20.48
C LYS A 259 -16.55 9.08 -20.98
N LYS A 260 -17.80 8.84 -21.39
CA LYS A 260 -18.72 9.90 -21.85
C LYS A 260 -19.13 10.82 -20.70
N GLN A 261 -19.34 10.30 -19.49
CA GLN A 261 -19.63 11.11 -18.30
C GLN A 261 -18.46 12.03 -17.88
N ALA A 262 -17.23 11.70 -18.27
CA ALA A 262 -16.06 12.56 -18.10
C ALA A 262 -15.96 13.66 -19.17
N LYS A 263 -16.72 13.58 -20.28
CA LYS A 263 -16.90 14.67 -21.24
C LYS A 263 -18.13 15.49 -20.83
N ASN A 264 -17.95 16.80 -20.74
CA ASN A 264 -18.99 17.78 -20.36
C ASN A 264 -20.31 17.61 -21.14
N LEU A 265 -21.44 17.94 -20.51
CA LEU A 265 -22.76 18.01 -21.15
C LEU A 265 -22.73 18.97 -22.35
N SER A 266 -23.50 18.66 -23.39
CA SER A 266 -23.69 19.59 -24.51
C SER A 266 -24.52 20.81 -24.07
N LYS A 267 -24.42 21.90 -24.83
CA LYS A 267 -25.21 23.12 -24.58
C LYS A 267 -26.71 22.82 -24.60
N GLU A 268 -27.13 22.00 -25.55
CA GLU A 268 -28.52 21.58 -25.75
C GLU A 268 -29.04 20.77 -24.55
N GLU A 269 -28.23 19.83 -24.05
CA GLU A 269 -28.58 19.02 -22.86
C GLU A 269 -28.73 19.90 -21.60
N VAL A 270 -27.86 20.91 -21.43
CA VAL A 270 -27.96 21.85 -20.29
C VAL A 270 -29.21 22.72 -20.38
N LEU A 271 -29.58 23.17 -21.58
CA LEU A 271 -30.77 23.98 -21.80
C LEU A 271 -32.05 23.17 -21.56
N GLU A 272 -32.10 21.93 -22.02
CA GLU A 272 -33.24 21.03 -21.79
C GLU A 272 -33.49 20.77 -20.30
N ILE A 273 -32.42 20.57 -19.51
CA ILE A 273 -32.50 20.43 -18.05
C ILE A 273 -33.12 21.69 -17.42
N ARG A 274 -32.68 22.88 -17.83
CA ARG A 274 -33.19 24.14 -17.29
C ARG A 274 -34.66 24.37 -17.65
N GLU A 275 -35.06 24.02 -18.86
CA GLU A 275 -36.46 24.11 -19.28
C GLU A 275 -37.37 23.18 -18.46
N LEU A 276 -36.93 21.94 -18.19
CA LEU A 276 -37.70 21.05 -17.31
C LEU A 276 -37.77 21.56 -15.87
N ILE A 277 -36.70 22.20 -15.35
CA ILE A 277 -36.72 22.85 -14.04
C ILE A 277 -37.73 24.00 -14.01
N LYS A 278 -37.75 24.86 -15.05
CA LYS A 278 -38.72 25.97 -15.17
C LYS A 278 -40.16 25.47 -15.23
N LYS A 279 -40.38 24.34 -15.89
CA LYS A 279 -41.70 23.66 -15.98
C LYS A 279 -42.12 22.97 -14.67
N GLY A 280 -41.31 23.05 -13.60
CA GLY A 280 -41.66 22.55 -12.27
C GLY A 280 -41.36 21.07 -12.02
N TYR A 281 -40.66 20.38 -12.94
CA TYR A 281 -40.31 18.98 -12.74
C TYR A 281 -39.35 18.78 -11.55
N GLY A 282 -39.58 17.72 -10.77
CA GLY A 282 -38.71 17.36 -9.65
C GLY A 282 -37.32 16.91 -10.11
N ASN A 283 -36.27 17.15 -9.32
CA ASN A 283 -34.88 16.78 -9.69
C ASN A 283 -34.74 15.29 -10.05
N THR A 284 -35.43 14.42 -9.30
CA THR A 284 -35.45 12.96 -9.54
C THR A 284 -36.17 12.62 -10.84
N GLU A 285 -37.22 13.37 -11.18
CA GLU A 285 -38.00 13.18 -12.40
C GLU A 285 -37.21 13.62 -13.64
N ILE A 286 -36.49 14.74 -13.56
CA ILE A 286 -35.58 15.22 -14.60
C ILE A 286 -34.41 14.25 -14.79
N SER A 287 -33.82 13.79 -13.68
CA SER A 287 -32.76 12.78 -13.69
C SER A 287 -33.22 11.50 -14.40
N ARG A 288 -34.46 11.06 -14.12
CA ARG A 288 -35.06 9.89 -14.77
C ARG A 288 -35.35 10.13 -16.26
N LYS A 289 -35.91 11.29 -16.60
CA LYS A 289 -36.35 11.64 -17.96
C LYS A 289 -35.20 11.83 -18.93
N LEU A 290 -34.11 12.45 -18.47
CA LEU A 290 -32.94 12.76 -19.30
C LEU A 290 -31.77 11.78 -19.10
N HIS A 291 -31.91 10.82 -18.18
CA HIS A 291 -30.86 9.85 -17.84
C HIS A 291 -29.54 10.51 -17.40
N ILE A 292 -29.66 11.60 -16.63
CA ILE A 292 -28.53 12.39 -16.11
C ILE A 292 -28.43 12.19 -14.60
N GLY A 293 -27.21 12.17 -14.07
CA GLY A 293 -26.97 11.97 -12.64
C GLY A 293 -27.68 13.03 -11.79
N LEU A 294 -28.28 12.62 -10.68
CA LEU A 294 -29.07 13.50 -9.82
C LEU A 294 -28.25 14.72 -9.33
N ASP A 295 -26.97 14.51 -9.03
CA ASP A 295 -26.06 15.58 -8.60
C ASP A 295 -25.75 16.59 -9.71
N VAL A 296 -25.74 16.14 -10.96
CA VAL A 296 -25.58 17.02 -12.12
C VAL A 296 -26.80 17.92 -12.28
N VAL A 297 -28.02 17.35 -12.17
CA VAL A 297 -29.27 18.13 -12.20
C VAL A 297 -29.31 19.15 -11.05
N LYS A 298 -28.93 18.75 -9.84
CA LYS A 298 -28.83 19.66 -8.69
C LYS A 298 -27.81 20.78 -8.93
N ASN A 299 -26.63 20.45 -9.44
CA ASN A 299 -25.57 21.43 -9.68
C ASN A 299 -25.96 22.44 -10.77
N ILE A 300 -26.71 22.03 -11.80
CA ILE A 300 -27.28 22.94 -12.80
C ILE A 300 -28.40 23.81 -12.19
N LYS A 301 -29.32 23.22 -11.42
CA LYS A 301 -30.42 23.94 -10.74
C LYS A 301 -29.94 25.04 -9.82
N TYR A 302 -28.91 24.75 -9.01
CA TYR A 302 -28.33 25.70 -8.06
C TYR A 302 -27.21 26.56 -8.68
N GLY A 303 -27.03 26.52 -10.01
CA GLY A 303 -26.05 27.36 -10.71
C GLY A 303 -24.60 27.09 -10.31
N LYS A 304 -24.26 25.91 -9.78
CA LYS A 304 -22.89 25.54 -9.38
C LYS A 304 -22.01 25.21 -10.58
N THR A 305 -22.60 24.74 -11.68
CA THR A 305 -21.92 24.33 -12.91
C THR A 305 -22.61 24.89 -14.15
N TYR A 306 -21.90 24.99 -15.29
CA TYR A 306 -22.44 25.45 -16.58
C TYR A 306 -23.08 26.86 -16.54
N LYS A 307 -22.50 27.77 -15.74
CA LYS A 307 -22.97 29.16 -15.55
C LYS A 307 -22.98 29.99 -16.84
N ASN A 308 -22.05 29.68 -17.75
CA ASN A 308 -21.78 30.39 -19.00
C ASN A 308 -22.64 29.92 -20.18
N ILE A 309 -23.47 28.90 -19.99
CA ILE A 309 -24.44 28.46 -20.98
C ILE A 309 -25.72 29.18 -20.63
N SER A 310 -26.24 30.03 -21.50
CA SER A 310 -27.47 30.83 -21.33
C SER A 310 -28.66 30.15 -21.99
#